data_AF-K1RH46-F1
#
_entry.id   AF-K1RH46-F1
#
_cell.length_a   1.000
_cell.length_b   1.000
_cell.length_c   1.000
_cell.angle_alpha   90.00
_cell.angle_beta   90.00
_cell.angle_gamma   90.00
#
_symmetry.space_group_name_H-M   'P 1'
#
loop_
_entity.id
_entity.type
_entity.pdbx_description
1 polymer ?
#
loop_
_entity_poly.entity_id
_entity_poly.type
_entity_poly.pdbx_seq_one_letter_code
_entity_poly.pdbx_strand_id
1 'polypeptide(L)'
;ATDFNLKPNETPSDGCITGYGVINGNLVYVYSQDASVLNGTIGEMHAKKITNLYDLAMKTGAPVIGLIESAGLRLQEATDALAAFGEIYLKQTMASGVIPQITAVFGTCGGGLGLFPTMTDFTFMEEKNAKLFVNAPNALDGNVITKCDSSSAKFQAEESGIVDVVADEATILEKVRELVSFLPANNEDDASFLEDCTDDLNRVNPEIAGCVGDTSVALSILADDNNFFEVKAGYAKNMVTGFLRL
;
A
#
# COMPACT_ATOMS: atom_id res chain seq x y z
N ALA A 1 15.13 -10.09 23.16
CA ALA A 1 15.64 -10.00 24.54
C ALA A 1 15.12 -8.73 25.25
N THR A 2 15.01 -8.70 26.58
CA THR A 2 14.53 -7.54 27.39
C THR A 2 15.65 -6.52 27.66
N ASP A 3 16.30 -6.00 26.63
CA ASP A 3 17.21 -4.88 26.81
C ASP A 3 16.41 -3.57 26.87
N PHE A 4 16.85 -2.64 27.71
CA PHE A 4 16.29 -1.27 27.89
C PHE A 4 15.06 -1.07 28.81
N ASN A 5 14.72 -2.00 29.71
CA ASN A 5 13.63 -1.81 30.71
C ASN A 5 12.25 -1.46 30.11
N LEU A 6 11.94 -1.97 28.91
CA LEU A 6 10.61 -1.80 28.29
C LEU A 6 9.53 -2.41 29.18
N LYS A 7 8.56 -1.59 29.62
CA LYS A 7 7.46 -2.06 30.46
C LYS A 7 6.27 -2.49 29.58
N PRO A 8 5.79 -3.74 29.67
CA PRO A 8 4.70 -4.24 28.83
C PRO A 8 3.40 -3.42 28.89
N ASN A 9 3.07 -2.86 30.07
CA ASN A 9 1.86 -2.06 30.27
C ASN A 9 1.93 -0.67 29.59
N GLU A 10 3.11 -0.22 29.18
CA GLU A 10 3.34 1.07 28.53
C GLU A 10 3.46 0.92 27.00
N THR A 11 3.39 -0.31 26.46
CA THR A 11 3.61 -0.63 25.04
C THR A 11 2.47 -1.50 24.47
N PRO A 12 1.23 -0.97 24.41
CA PRO A 12 0.08 -1.75 23.99
C PRO A 12 0.26 -2.28 22.57
N SER A 13 -0.09 -3.56 22.36
CA SER A 13 -0.02 -4.22 21.05
C SER A 13 1.35 -4.19 20.35
N ASP A 14 2.42 -3.83 21.06
CA ASP A 14 3.77 -3.64 20.53
C ASP A 14 3.87 -2.65 19.34
N GLY A 15 2.97 -1.66 19.31
CA GLY A 15 2.93 -0.63 18.26
C GLY A 15 2.40 -1.09 16.91
N CYS A 16 1.70 -2.23 16.85
CA CYS A 16 1.02 -2.70 15.65
C CYS A 16 -0.36 -3.25 15.99
N ILE A 17 -1.43 -2.74 15.39
CA ILE A 17 -2.75 -3.34 15.43
C ILE A 17 -2.87 -4.31 14.25
N THR A 18 -3.31 -5.54 14.50
CA THR A 18 -3.55 -6.54 13.44
C THR A 18 -4.94 -7.11 13.58
N GLY A 19 -5.57 -7.44 12.45
CA GLY A 19 -6.89 -8.02 12.43
C GLY A 19 -7.35 -8.41 11.04
N TYR A 20 -8.61 -8.77 10.94
CA TYR A 20 -9.29 -9.06 9.69
C TYR A 20 -10.72 -8.55 9.74
N GLY A 21 -11.34 -8.37 8.59
CA GLY A 21 -12.69 -7.89 8.45
C GLY A 21 -13.19 -8.08 7.03
N VAL A 22 -14.21 -7.30 6.66
CA VAL A 22 -14.74 -7.34 5.30
C VAL A 22 -14.75 -5.96 4.66
N ILE A 23 -14.38 -5.89 3.38
CA ILE A 23 -14.63 -4.75 2.50
C ILE A 23 -15.62 -5.21 1.45
N ASN A 24 -16.83 -4.65 1.46
CA ASN A 24 -17.92 -5.03 0.55
C ASN A 24 -18.19 -6.55 0.51
N GLY A 25 -18.07 -7.22 1.66
CA GLY A 25 -18.25 -8.67 1.79
C GLY A 25 -16.97 -9.50 1.57
N ASN A 26 -15.93 -8.93 0.95
CA ASN A 26 -14.66 -9.62 0.71
C ASN A 26 -13.80 -9.63 1.98
N LEU A 27 -13.38 -10.82 2.42
CA LEU A 27 -12.47 -10.98 3.57
C LEU A 27 -11.14 -10.29 3.27
N VAL A 28 -10.67 -9.46 4.19
CA VAL A 28 -9.34 -8.83 4.12
C VAL A 28 -8.64 -8.90 5.46
N TYR A 29 -7.31 -8.97 5.43
CA TYR A 29 -6.45 -8.86 6.60
C TYR A 29 -5.78 -7.49 6.61
N VAL A 30 -5.68 -6.89 7.80
CA VAL A 30 -5.14 -5.54 7.96
C VAL A 30 -4.15 -5.50 9.11
N TYR A 31 -3.00 -4.88 8.88
CA TYR A 31 -2.12 -4.41 9.95
C TYR A 31 -1.94 -2.90 9.87
N SER A 32 -1.91 -2.24 11.02
CA SER A 32 -1.73 -0.79 11.14
C SER A 32 -0.66 -0.50 12.18
N GLN A 33 0.36 0.24 11.80
CA GLN A 33 1.41 0.66 12.73
C GLN A 33 0.95 1.88 13.51
N ASP A 34 1.25 1.91 14.81
CA ASP A 34 0.85 2.98 15.71
C ASP A 34 2.08 3.78 16.13
N ALA A 35 2.25 4.96 15.52
CA ALA A 35 3.35 5.85 15.82
C ALA A 35 3.33 6.39 17.26
N SER A 36 2.19 6.36 17.96
CA SER A 36 2.13 6.80 19.37
C SER A 36 2.77 5.79 20.33
N VAL A 37 2.96 4.54 19.89
CA VAL A 37 3.54 3.45 20.69
C VAL A 37 4.91 3.10 20.14
N LEU A 38 5.96 3.46 20.88
CA LEU A 38 7.36 3.22 20.48
C LEU A 38 7.69 3.76 19.07
N ASN A 39 7.07 4.87 18.67
CA ASN A 39 7.21 5.46 17.32
C ASN A 39 6.85 4.49 16.18
N GLY A 40 5.97 3.51 16.44
CA GLY A 40 5.60 2.47 15.48
C GLY A 40 6.76 1.56 15.08
N THR A 41 7.90 1.63 15.77
CA THR A 41 9.12 0.92 15.37
C THR A 41 8.93 -0.60 15.42
N ILE A 42 9.47 -1.28 14.41
CA ILE A 42 9.37 -2.73 14.27
C ILE A 42 10.41 -3.40 15.17
N GLY A 43 9.92 -4.12 16.17
CA GLY A 43 10.65 -5.11 16.97
C GLY A 43 10.17 -6.53 16.67
N GLU A 44 10.68 -7.48 17.44
CA GLU A 44 10.40 -8.92 17.33
C GLU A 44 8.89 -9.22 17.43
N MET A 45 8.21 -8.69 18.44
CA MET A 45 6.79 -8.98 18.67
C MET A 45 5.89 -8.26 17.67
N HIS A 46 6.19 -7.02 17.31
CA HIS A 46 5.55 -6.29 16.23
C HIS A 46 5.59 -7.09 14.93
N ALA A 47 6.77 -7.58 14.53
CA ALA A 47 6.93 -8.36 13.32
C ALA A 47 6.19 -9.70 13.37
N LYS A 48 6.27 -10.42 14.51
CA LYS A 48 5.49 -11.66 14.70
C LYS A 48 3.99 -11.48 14.49
N LYS A 49 3.43 -10.33 14.87
CA LYS A 49 2.01 -10.04 14.62
C LYS A 49 1.73 -9.89 13.13
N ILE A 50 2.59 -9.20 12.39
CA ILE A 50 2.47 -9.01 10.94
C ILE A 50 2.67 -10.35 10.22
N THR A 51 3.71 -11.13 10.56
CA THR A 51 4.02 -12.39 9.88
C THR A 51 2.94 -13.45 10.11
N ASN A 52 2.38 -13.53 11.33
CA ASN A 52 1.23 -14.38 11.62
C ASN A 52 -0.02 -13.95 10.84
N LEU A 53 -0.21 -12.64 10.63
CA LEU A 53 -1.32 -12.13 9.83
C LEU A 53 -1.16 -12.54 8.36
N TYR A 54 0.04 -12.44 7.78
CA TYR A 54 0.32 -12.96 6.43
C TYR A 54 0.08 -14.47 6.34
N ASP A 55 0.46 -15.25 7.35
CA ASP A 55 0.21 -16.69 7.37
C ASP A 55 -1.29 -17.03 7.35
N LEU A 56 -2.10 -16.27 8.09
CA LEU A 56 -3.55 -16.43 8.06
C LEU A 56 -4.14 -16.03 6.71
N ALA A 57 -3.70 -14.88 6.17
CA ALA A 57 -4.17 -14.37 4.89
C ALA A 57 -3.86 -15.33 3.73
N MET A 58 -2.62 -15.85 3.65
CA MET A 58 -2.22 -16.84 2.66
C MET A 58 -2.97 -18.16 2.84
N LYS A 59 -3.22 -18.59 4.09
CA LYS A 59 -4.00 -19.80 4.38
C LYS A 59 -5.45 -19.70 3.91
N THR A 60 -6.05 -18.51 3.98
CA THR A 60 -7.44 -18.28 3.59
C THR A 60 -7.59 -17.73 2.16
N GLY A 61 -6.50 -17.42 1.47
CA GLY A 61 -6.53 -16.80 0.14
C GLY A 61 -7.21 -15.43 0.15
N ALA A 62 -6.78 -14.52 1.03
CA ALA A 62 -7.38 -13.20 1.18
C ALA A 62 -6.33 -12.07 1.10
N PRO A 63 -6.68 -10.86 0.62
CA PRO A 63 -5.76 -9.73 0.55
C PRO A 63 -5.19 -9.29 1.90
N VAL A 64 -3.98 -8.73 1.88
CA VAL A 64 -3.35 -8.05 3.02
C VAL A 64 -3.20 -6.56 2.75
N ILE A 65 -3.62 -5.74 3.70
CA ILE A 65 -3.49 -4.28 3.67
C ILE A 65 -2.61 -3.83 4.83
N GLY A 66 -1.49 -3.16 4.52
CA GLY A 66 -0.59 -2.56 5.50
C GLY A 66 -0.76 -1.05 5.57
N LEU A 67 -1.13 -0.54 6.75
CA LEU A 67 -1.19 0.91 7.03
C LEU A 67 0.08 1.30 7.78
N ILE A 68 0.93 2.08 7.11
CA ILE A 68 2.32 2.31 7.52
C ILE A 68 2.49 3.72 8.09
N GLU A 69 2.90 3.75 9.35
CA GLU A 69 3.36 4.93 10.06
C GLU A 69 4.38 4.51 11.13
N SER A 70 5.67 4.53 10.77
CA SER A 70 6.72 4.00 11.64
C SER A 70 8.09 4.64 11.39
N ALA A 71 8.83 4.85 12.48
CA ALA A 71 10.21 5.31 12.42
C ALA A 71 11.21 4.22 11.99
N GLY A 72 10.75 3.02 11.62
CA GLY A 72 11.57 1.93 11.09
C GLY A 72 12.01 0.94 12.18
N LEU A 73 13.32 0.67 12.28
CA LEU A 73 13.89 -0.34 13.17
C LEU A 73 13.82 0.06 14.64
N ARG A 74 13.34 -0.85 15.49
CA ARG A 74 13.45 -0.69 16.94
C ARG A 74 14.87 -0.98 17.40
N LEU A 75 15.69 0.07 17.48
CA LEU A 75 17.11 -0.01 17.81
C LEU A 75 17.40 -0.75 19.12
N GLN A 76 16.49 -0.66 20.09
CA GLN A 76 16.59 -1.30 21.40
C GLN A 76 16.64 -2.83 21.31
N GLU A 77 16.07 -3.41 20.25
CA GLU A 77 16.05 -4.85 20.02
C GLU A 77 17.13 -5.30 19.01
N ALA A 78 17.90 -4.35 18.46
CA ALA A 78 19.09 -4.59 17.65
C ALA A 78 18.94 -5.69 16.59
N THR A 79 19.66 -6.81 16.75
CA THR A 79 19.66 -7.92 15.78
C THR A 79 18.32 -8.64 15.72
N ASP A 80 17.56 -8.68 16.81
CA ASP A 80 16.22 -9.30 16.84
C ASP A 80 15.28 -8.50 15.95
N ALA A 81 15.32 -7.16 16.02
CA ALA A 81 14.56 -6.28 15.14
C ALA A 81 14.97 -6.43 13.67
N LEU A 82 16.26 -6.60 13.38
CA LEU A 82 16.73 -6.79 12.00
C LEU A 82 16.26 -8.14 11.42
N ALA A 83 16.31 -9.20 12.22
CA ALA A 83 15.75 -10.50 11.84
C ALA A 83 14.24 -10.40 11.59
N ALA A 84 13.52 -9.64 12.43
CA ALA A 84 12.10 -9.35 12.28
C ALA A 84 11.74 -8.70 10.93
N PHE A 85 12.54 -7.74 10.44
CA PHE A 85 12.37 -7.21 9.07
C PHE A 85 12.51 -8.32 8.01
N GLY A 86 13.53 -9.16 8.14
CA GLY A 86 13.76 -10.28 7.24
C GLY A 86 12.59 -11.27 7.18
N GLU A 87 11.96 -11.54 8.33
CA GLU A 87 10.76 -12.39 8.38
C GLU A 87 9.57 -11.77 7.65
N ILE A 88 9.34 -10.46 7.78
CA ILE A 88 8.26 -9.78 7.04
C ILE A 88 8.55 -9.78 5.54
N TYR A 89 9.77 -9.47 5.11
CA TYR A 89 10.14 -9.52 3.69
C TYR A 89 9.93 -10.90 3.09
N LEU A 90 10.26 -11.96 3.84
CA LEU A 90 10.05 -13.33 3.41
C LEU A 90 8.55 -13.60 3.21
N LYS A 91 7.69 -13.18 4.13
CA LYS A 91 6.22 -13.33 3.97
C LYS A 91 5.69 -12.58 2.77
N GLN A 92 6.12 -11.33 2.55
CA GLN A 92 5.71 -10.55 1.37
C GLN A 92 6.16 -11.20 0.06
N THR A 93 7.38 -11.74 0.05
CA THR A 93 7.91 -12.49 -1.11
C THR A 93 7.09 -13.75 -1.37
N MET A 94 6.74 -14.50 -0.33
CA MET A 94 5.93 -15.72 -0.45
C MET A 94 4.49 -15.44 -0.89
N ALA A 95 3.94 -14.27 -0.53
CA ALA A 95 2.59 -13.85 -0.90
C ALA A 95 2.50 -13.25 -2.31
N SER A 96 3.64 -12.84 -2.90
CA SER A 96 3.68 -12.18 -4.21
C SER A 96 3.10 -13.07 -5.31
N GLY A 97 2.08 -12.57 -6.00
CA GLY A 97 1.34 -13.31 -7.03
C GLY A 97 0.43 -14.42 -6.49
N VAL A 98 0.22 -14.50 -5.17
CA VAL A 98 -0.67 -15.48 -4.52
C VAL A 98 -1.91 -14.78 -3.95
N ILE A 99 -1.70 -13.74 -3.15
CA ILE A 99 -2.77 -12.88 -2.61
C ILE A 99 -2.42 -11.42 -2.91
N PRO A 100 -3.41 -10.53 -3.13
CA PRO A 100 -3.12 -9.11 -3.28
C PRO A 100 -2.52 -8.50 -2.01
N GLN A 101 -1.45 -7.74 -2.18
CA GLN A 101 -0.76 -7.02 -1.13
C GLN A 101 -0.81 -5.53 -1.40
N ILE A 102 -1.39 -4.76 -0.46
CA ILE A 102 -1.56 -3.32 -0.60
C ILE A 102 -0.85 -2.62 0.57
N THR A 103 -0.02 -1.64 0.26
CA THR A 103 0.64 -0.78 1.25
C THR A 103 0.08 0.63 1.16
N ALA A 104 -0.31 1.23 2.28
CA ALA A 104 -0.71 2.62 2.38
C ALA A 104 0.17 3.34 3.40
N VAL A 105 0.92 4.36 2.98
CA VAL A 105 1.85 5.11 3.81
C VAL A 105 1.20 6.42 4.26
N PHE A 106 0.96 6.57 5.56
CA PHE A 106 0.32 7.76 6.15
C PHE A 106 1.29 8.69 6.86
N GLY A 107 2.48 8.21 7.21
CA GLY A 107 3.54 9.05 7.78
C GLY A 107 4.92 8.59 7.36
N THR A 108 5.81 8.39 8.34
CA THR A 108 7.18 7.98 8.02
C THR A 108 7.25 6.51 7.62
N CYS A 109 7.96 6.23 6.53
CA CYS A 109 8.30 4.91 6.02
C CYS A 109 9.79 4.95 5.60
N GLY A 110 10.66 4.79 6.59
CA GLY A 110 12.10 5.04 6.47
C GLY A 110 12.96 3.78 6.66
N GLY A 111 14.18 3.78 6.10
CA GLY A 111 15.14 2.70 6.34
C GLY A 111 14.74 1.41 5.64
N GLY A 112 14.84 0.29 6.36
CA GLY A 112 14.38 -1.01 5.86
C GLY A 112 12.89 -1.03 5.53
N LEU A 113 12.07 -0.28 6.28
CA LEU A 113 10.64 -0.19 6.05
C LEU A 113 10.29 0.38 4.67
N GLY A 114 11.17 1.23 4.11
CA GLY A 114 11.02 1.79 2.76
C GLY A 114 11.02 0.74 1.64
N LEU A 115 11.37 -0.52 1.93
CA LEU A 115 11.25 -1.64 0.99
C LEU A 115 9.84 -2.22 0.92
N PHE A 116 8.98 -2.02 1.94
CA PHE A 116 7.65 -2.64 1.97
C PHE A 116 6.80 -2.23 0.76
N PRO A 117 6.69 -0.92 0.41
CA PRO A 117 5.97 -0.48 -0.77
C PRO A 117 6.45 -1.13 -2.09
N THR A 118 7.75 -1.45 -2.17
CA THR A 118 8.34 -2.05 -3.39
C THR A 118 8.16 -3.57 -3.47
N MET A 119 7.74 -4.21 -2.38
CA MET A 119 7.51 -5.65 -2.27
C MET A 119 6.02 -6.01 -2.37
N THR A 120 5.13 -5.05 -2.17
CA THR A 120 3.68 -5.20 -2.34
C THR A 120 3.22 -4.78 -3.73
N ASP A 121 2.02 -5.19 -4.14
CA ASP A 121 1.53 -4.99 -5.50
C ASP A 121 1.11 -3.54 -5.78
N PHE A 122 0.50 -2.87 -4.78
CA PHE A 122 0.06 -1.47 -4.88
C PHE A 122 0.47 -0.65 -3.67
N THR A 123 0.90 0.59 -3.93
CA THR A 123 1.31 1.55 -2.93
C THR A 123 0.50 2.84 -3.01
N PHE A 124 -0.12 3.20 -1.90
CA PHE A 124 -0.78 4.46 -1.65
C PHE A 124 0.07 5.32 -0.72
N MET A 125 0.08 6.63 -0.90
CA MET A 125 0.86 7.52 -0.04
C MET A 125 0.12 8.83 0.22
N GLU A 126 0.03 9.23 1.48
CA GLU A 126 -0.60 10.50 1.88
C GLU A 126 0.21 11.68 1.34
N GLU A 127 -0.48 12.65 0.76
CA GLU A 127 0.15 13.70 -0.05
C GLU A 127 1.13 14.60 0.73
N LYS A 128 0.79 14.97 1.98
CA LYS A 128 1.42 16.11 2.66
C LYS A 128 2.52 15.72 3.63
N ASN A 129 2.25 14.74 4.48
CA ASN A 129 3.03 14.39 5.66
C ASN A 129 3.78 13.07 5.50
N ALA A 130 3.32 12.18 4.62
CA ALA A 130 4.01 10.91 4.40
C ALA A 130 5.42 11.13 3.82
N LYS A 131 6.35 10.28 4.27
CA LYS A 131 7.75 10.26 3.83
C LYS A 131 8.17 8.84 3.54
N LEU A 132 8.73 8.60 2.36
CA LEU A 132 9.22 7.29 1.93
C LEU A 132 10.69 7.37 1.53
N PHE A 133 11.58 6.62 2.18
CA PHE A 133 13.00 6.63 1.87
C PHE A 133 13.74 5.42 2.45
N VAL A 134 14.83 4.98 1.81
CA VAL A 134 15.79 4.05 2.42
C VAL A 134 16.78 4.81 3.29
N ASN A 135 17.48 5.79 2.71
CA ASN A 135 18.33 6.71 3.46
C ASN A 135 17.59 8.02 3.69
N ALA A 136 17.62 8.53 4.92
CA ALA A 136 17.02 9.82 5.22
C ALA A 136 17.60 10.89 4.28
N PRO A 137 16.79 11.83 3.76
CA PRO A 137 17.28 12.83 2.79
C PRO A 137 18.51 13.60 3.26
N ASN A 138 18.62 13.87 4.57
CA ASN A 138 19.74 14.56 5.19
C ASN A 138 21.02 13.72 5.36
N ALA A 139 20.97 12.41 5.10
CA ALA A 139 22.12 11.52 5.21
C ALA A 139 22.95 11.43 3.92
N LEU A 140 22.46 12.02 2.82
CA LEU A 140 23.11 11.99 1.51
C LEU A 140 23.78 13.33 1.21
N ASP A 141 25.11 13.32 1.00
CA ASP A 141 25.86 14.51 0.64
C ASP A 141 25.31 15.15 -0.66
N GLY A 142 24.97 16.43 -0.58
CA GLY A 142 24.41 17.19 -1.70
C GLY A 142 22.90 17.06 -1.89
N ASN A 143 22.22 16.16 -1.18
CA ASN A 143 20.77 16.13 -1.14
C ASN A 143 20.26 17.21 -0.19
N VAL A 144 19.40 18.09 -0.70
CA VAL A 144 18.84 19.19 0.09
C VAL A 144 17.36 19.24 -0.21
N ILE A 145 16.55 19.03 0.84
CA ILE A 145 15.08 19.00 0.76
C ILE A 145 14.53 20.26 0.05
N THR A 146 15.14 21.43 0.26
CA THR A 146 14.73 22.68 -0.40
C THR A 146 14.97 22.70 -1.90
N LYS A 147 15.86 21.85 -2.42
CA LYS A 147 16.10 21.67 -3.87
C LYS A 147 15.24 20.55 -4.43
N CYS A 148 15.23 19.40 -3.76
CA CYS A 148 14.45 18.23 -4.14
C CYS A 148 14.20 17.39 -2.89
N ASP A 149 12.93 17.21 -2.52
CA ASP A 149 12.54 16.26 -1.48
C ASP A 149 12.25 14.90 -2.11
N SER A 150 13.28 14.08 -2.24
CA SER A 150 13.15 12.72 -2.78
C SER A 150 12.28 11.80 -1.93
N SER A 151 11.94 12.19 -0.70
CA SER A 151 11.07 11.39 0.17
C SER A 151 9.59 11.75 0.10
N SER A 152 9.24 12.83 -0.61
CA SER A 152 7.87 13.31 -0.74
C SER A 152 7.00 12.40 -1.61
N ALA A 153 5.69 12.34 -1.32
CA ALA A 153 4.73 11.61 -2.14
C ALA A 153 4.78 12.01 -3.63
N LYS A 154 4.94 13.31 -3.89
CA LYS A 154 5.10 13.84 -5.26
C LYS A 154 6.30 13.21 -5.97
N PHE A 155 7.48 13.23 -5.36
CA PHE A 155 8.67 12.62 -5.97
C PHE A 155 8.49 11.12 -6.19
N GLN A 156 7.90 10.44 -5.20
CA GLN A 156 7.71 9.00 -5.27
C GLN A 156 6.73 8.59 -6.37
N ALA A 157 5.70 9.38 -6.62
CA ALA A 157 4.72 9.14 -7.68
C ALA A 157 5.15 9.63 -9.07
N GLU A 158 5.87 10.75 -9.18
CA GLU A 158 6.20 11.36 -10.50
C GLU A 158 7.58 10.94 -11.03
N GLU A 159 8.56 10.72 -10.15
CA GLU A 159 9.96 10.49 -10.54
C GLU A 159 10.40 9.05 -10.28
N SER A 160 10.06 8.47 -9.12
CA SER A 160 10.48 7.11 -8.78
C SER A 160 9.58 6.03 -9.35
N GLY A 161 8.29 6.34 -9.52
CA GLY A 161 7.26 5.38 -9.93
C GLY A 161 6.90 4.32 -8.88
N ILE A 162 7.34 4.44 -7.63
CA ILE A 162 7.03 3.48 -6.54
C ILE A 162 5.55 3.60 -6.11
N VAL A 163 5.04 4.83 -6.00
CA VAL A 163 3.68 5.08 -5.49
C VAL A 163 2.68 5.10 -6.65
N ASP A 164 1.59 4.35 -6.50
CA ASP A 164 0.51 4.24 -7.49
C ASP A 164 -0.53 5.34 -7.36
N VAL A 165 -0.87 5.71 -6.12
CA VAL A 165 -1.91 6.70 -5.82
C VAL A 165 -1.44 7.62 -4.70
N VAL A 166 -1.57 8.93 -4.93
CA VAL A 166 -1.33 9.99 -3.94
C VAL A 166 -2.64 10.72 -3.70
N ALA A 167 -3.05 10.82 -2.43
CA ALA A 167 -4.23 11.59 -2.03
C ALA A 167 -4.16 11.91 -0.52
N ASP A 168 -5.18 12.56 0.03
CA ASP A 168 -5.36 12.68 1.48
C ASP A 168 -5.77 11.35 2.12
N GLU A 169 -5.68 11.25 3.45
CA GLU A 169 -5.90 10.01 4.20
C GLU A 169 -7.27 9.37 3.92
N ALA A 170 -8.34 10.17 3.90
CA ALA A 170 -9.70 9.66 3.72
C ALA A 170 -9.86 9.10 2.30
N THR A 171 -9.40 9.84 1.31
CA THR A 171 -9.42 9.40 -0.09
C THR A 171 -8.58 8.14 -0.32
N ILE A 172 -7.43 7.99 0.34
CA ILE A 172 -6.63 6.75 0.26
C ILE A 172 -7.43 5.56 0.77
N LEU A 173 -8.08 5.67 1.93
CA LEU A 173 -8.87 4.58 2.50
C LEU A 173 -10.05 4.22 1.59
N GLU A 174 -10.69 5.20 0.96
CA GLU A 174 -11.74 4.97 -0.04
C GLU A 174 -11.19 4.24 -1.27
N LYS A 175 -10.06 4.71 -1.82
CA LYS A 175 -9.42 4.13 -3.00
C LYS A 175 -8.87 2.72 -2.76
N VAL A 176 -8.37 2.42 -1.56
CA VAL A 176 -7.98 1.06 -1.18
C VAL A 176 -9.20 0.13 -1.19
N ARG A 177 -10.34 0.58 -0.65
CA ARG A 177 -11.58 -0.21 -0.68
C ARG A 177 -12.12 -0.41 -2.09
N GLU A 178 -12.02 0.62 -2.93
CA GLU A 178 -12.36 0.57 -4.35
C GLU A 178 -11.48 -0.45 -5.08
N LEU A 179 -10.16 -0.37 -4.93
CA LEU A 179 -9.21 -1.32 -5.53
C LEU A 179 -9.49 -2.77 -5.09
N VAL A 180 -9.76 -3.01 -3.80
CA VAL A 180 -10.14 -4.34 -3.30
C VAL A 180 -11.39 -4.89 -3.99
N SER A 181 -12.29 -4.03 -4.49
CA SER A 181 -13.45 -4.48 -5.27
C SER A 181 -13.09 -4.92 -6.69
N PHE A 182 -11.98 -4.45 -7.25
CA PHE A 182 -11.52 -4.80 -8.60
C PHE A 182 -10.64 -6.05 -8.63
N LEU A 183 -9.97 -6.38 -7.53
CA LEU A 183 -9.03 -7.48 -7.47
C LEU A 183 -9.71 -8.79 -7.04
N PRO A 184 -9.30 -9.95 -7.58
CA PRO A 184 -9.67 -11.25 -7.01
C PRO A 184 -9.10 -11.39 -5.59
N ALA A 185 -9.70 -12.24 -4.76
CA ALA A 185 -9.21 -12.45 -3.40
C ALA A 185 -7.82 -13.10 -3.37
N ASN A 186 -7.52 -13.94 -4.36
CA ASN A 186 -6.25 -14.67 -4.54
C ASN A 186 -6.11 -15.13 -6.00
N ASN A 187 -5.00 -15.79 -6.33
CA ASN A 187 -4.68 -16.23 -7.70
C ASN A 187 -5.46 -17.44 -8.23
N GLU A 188 -6.28 -18.11 -7.41
CA GLU A 188 -7.19 -19.17 -7.82
C GLU A 188 -8.64 -18.67 -7.97
N ASP A 189 -8.91 -17.42 -7.56
CA ASP A 189 -10.20 -16.76 -7.72
C ASP A 189 -10.32 -16.15 -9.12
N ASP A 190 -11.39 -16.47 -9.83
CA ASP A 190 -11.64 -16.03 -11.20
C ASP A 190 -12.36 -14.67 -11.28
N ALA A 191 -12.56 -14.01 -10.13
CA ALA A 191 -13.19 -12.69 -9.99
C ALA A 191 -14.62 -12.59 -10.57
N SER A 192 -15.32 -13.72 -10.72
CA SER A 192 -16.59 -13.81 -11.47
C SER A 192 -17.82 -13.21 -10.79
N PHE A 193 -17.70 -12.55 -9.63
CA PHE A 193 -18.83 -12.24 -8.74
C PHE A 193 -19.26 -10.78 -8.72
N LEU A 194 -19.30 -10.13 -9.88
CA LEU A 194 -19.79 -8.75 -9.98
C LEU A 194 -21.18 -8.74 -10.61
N GLU A 195 -22.03 -7.84 -10.12
CA GLU A 195 -23.41 -7.67 -10.59
C GLU A 195 -23.43 -7.38 -12.11
N ASP A 196 -24.47 -7.86 -12.80
CA ASP A 196 -24.65 -7.58 -14.22
C ASP A 196 -24.70 -6.06 -14.46
N CYS A 197 -23.81 -5.56 -15.32
CA CYS A 197 -23.83 -4.17 -15.74
C CYS A 197 -25.15 -3.84 -16.45
N THR A 198 -25.71 -2.67 -16.17
CA THR A 198 -26.97 -2.19 -16.78
C THR A 198 -26.75 -1.18 -17.91
N ASP A 199 -25.50 -0.95 -18.30
CA ASP A 199 -25.15 -0.03 -19.39
C ASP A 199 -25.74 -0.50 -20.74
N ASP A 200 -26.08 0.47 -21.59
CA ASP A 200 -26.47 0.19 -22.97
C ASP A 200 -25.25 -0.29 -23.77
N LEU A 201 -25.26 -1.57 -24.14
CA LEU A 201 -24.23 -2.18 -25.01
C LEU A 201 -24.03 -1.46 -26.34
N ASN A 202 -25.00 -0.64 -26.79
CA ASN A 202 -24.93 0.16 -28.00
C ASN A 202 -24.62 1.63 -27.72
N ARG A 203 -24.15 2.00 -26.52
CA ARG A 203 -23.82 3.40 -26.22
C ARG A 203 -22.81 3.93 -27.23
N VAL A 204 -23.15 5.05 -27.86
CA VAL A 204 -22.25 5.75 -28.77
C VAL A 204 -21.70 6.98 -28.05
N ASN A 205 -20.38 7.05 -27.92
CA ASN A 205 -19.73 8.25 -27.41
C ASN A 205 -18.97 8.96 -28.55
N PRO A 206 -19.51 10.05 -29.12
CA PRO A 206 -18.86 10.77 -30.21
C PRO A 206 -17.55 11.47 -29.77
N GLU A 207 -17.34 11.66 -28.47
CA GLU A 207 -16.17 12.33 -27.91
C GLU A 207 -14.96 11.39 -27.75
N ILE A 208 -15.14 10.07 -27.87
CA ILE A 208 -14.06 9.09 -27.72
C ILE A 208 -12.92 9.31 -28.73
N ALA A 209 -13.26 9.77 -29.94
CA ALA A 209 -12.27 10.11 -30.97
C ALA A 209 -11.42 11.34 -30.59
N GLY A 210 -11.88 12.16 -29.64
CA GLY A 210 -11.18 13.31 -29.10
C GLY A 210 -10.21 12.98 -27.95
N CYS A 211 -10.27 11.77 -27.40
CA CYS A 211 -9.45 11.33 -26.25
C CYS A 211 -7.98 11.03 -26.60
N VAL A 212 -7.48 11.46 -27.77
CA VAL A 212 -6.10 11.20 -28.23
C VAL A 212 -5.04 11.79 -27.27
N GLY A 213 -5.38 12.85 -26.54
CA GLY A 213 -4.48 13.50 -25.58
C GLY A 213 -4.52 12.92 -24.16
N ASP A 214 -5.58 12.17 -23.82
CA ASP A 214 -5.76 11.58 -22.50
C ASP A 214 -6.53 10.27 -22.61
N THR A 215 -5.78 9.17 -22.60
CA THR A 215 -6.34 7.82 -22.75
C THR A 215 -7.10 7.36 -21.51
N SER A 216 -6.93 8.00 -20.35
CA SER A 216 -7.72 7.71 -19.15
C SER A 216 -9.21 8.00 -19.39
N VAL A 217 -9.52 9.10 -20.08
CA VAL A 217 -10.90 9.49 -20.44
C VAL A 217 -11.54 8.44 -21.35
N ALA A 218 -10.79 7.93 -22.33
CA ALA A 218 -11.28 6.86 -23.21
C ALA A 218 -11.56 5.58 -22.42
N LEU A 219 -10.69 5.18 -21.49
CA LEU A 219 -10.88 3.99 -20.66
C LEU A 219 -12.09 4.14 -19.74
N SER A 220 -12.29 5.30 -19.13
CA SER A 220 -13.51 5.60 -18.37
C SER A 220 -14.76 5.50 -19.23
N ILE A 221 -14.75 6.02 -20.47
CA ILE A 221 -15.87 5.90 -21.41
C ILE A 221 -16.14 4.46 -21.84
N LEU A 222 -15.19 3.54 -21.69
CA LEU A 222 -15.36 2.13 -22.05
C LEU A 222 -15.77 1.27 -20.87
N ALA A 223 -15.36 1.63 -19.66
CA ALA A 223 -15.69 0.92 -18.43
C ALA A 223 -17.21 0.91 -18.14
N ASP A 224 -17.69 -0.18 -17.57
CA ASP A 224 -19.01 -0.25 -16.94
C ASP A 224 -19.18 0.88 -15.91
N ASP A 225 -20.33 1.55 -15.92
CA ASP A 225 -20.66 2.71 -15.06
C ASP A 225 -19.67 3.88 -15.17
N ASN A 226 -18.83 3.88 -16.21
CA ASN A 226 -17.65 4.73 -16.35
C ASN A 226 -16.62 4.61 -15.21
N ASN A 227 -16.57 3.44 -14.57
CA ASN A 227 -15.73 3.18 -13.41
C ASN A 227 -14.34 2.66 -13.82
N PHE A 228 -13.37 3.56 -13.90
CA PHE A 228 -11.97 3.27 -14.18
C PHE A 228 -11.08 3.65 -12.99
N PHE A 229 -10.33 2.68 -12.48
CA PHE A 229 -9.34 2.87 -11.43
C PHE A 229 -7.94 3.02 -12.05
N GLU A 230 -7.49 4.25 -12.23
CA GLU A 230 -6.15 4.53 -12.76
C GLU A 230 -5.07 4.29 -11.69
N VAL A 231 -3.96 3.67 -12.10
CA VAL A 231 -2.74 3.52 -11.29
C VAL A 231 -1.58 4.27 -11.92
N LYS A 232 -0.73 4.87 -11.08
CA LYS A 232 0.46 5.62 -11.49
C LYS A 232 0.17 6.82 -12.41
N ALA A 233 -0.97 7.51 -12.24
CA ALA A 233 -1.36 8.67 -13.05
C ALA A 233 -0.30 9.81 -13.10
N GLY A 234 0.57 9.89 -12.09
CA GLY A 234 1.68 10.83 -12.02
C GLY A 234 2.94 10.42 -12.80
N TYR A 235 3.09 9.13 -13.11
CA TYR A 235 4.32 8.52 -13.65
C TYR A 235 4.17 8.14 -15.11
N ALA A 236 5.23 8.28 -15.92
CA ALA A 236 5.28 7.79 -17.30
C ALA A 236 4.01 8.12 -18.12
N LYS A 237 3.56 9.38 -18.07
CA LYS A 237 2.26 9.90 -18.59
C LYS A 237 2.01 9.71 -20.09
N ASN A 238 2.97 9.14 -20.82
CA ASN A 238 2.79 8.69 -22.19
C ASN A 238 2.05 7.34 -22.29
N MET A 239 1.71 6.71 -21.16
CA MET A 239 0.91 5.49 -21.07
C MET A 239 -0.04 5.60 -19.87
N VAL A 240 -1.24 5.02 -19.99
CA VAL A 240 -2.21 4.91 -18.90
C VAL A 240 -2.39 3.45 -18.54
N THR A 241 -2.43 3.16 -17.24
CA THR A 241 -2.65 1.82 -16.68
C THR A 241 -3.71 1.90 -15.60
N GLY A 242 -4.55 0.87 -15.50
CA GLY A 242 -5.61 0.83 -14.50
C GLY A 242 -6.54 -0.36 -14.65
N PHE A 243 -7.57 -0.39 -13.82
CA PHE A 243 -8.60 -1.44 -13.80
C PHE A 243 -9.94 -0.89 -14.27
N LEU A 244 -10.67 -1.69 -15.03
CA LEU A 244 -12.06 -1.45 -15.42
C LEU A 244 -12.83 -2.78 -15.46
N ARG A 245 -14.15 -2.69 -15.53
CA ARG A 245 -15.07 -3.81 -15.74
C ARG A 245 -15.78 -3.65 -17.10
N LEU A 246 -16.16 -4.79 -17.69
CA LEU A 246 -16.88 -4.94 -18.97
C LEU A 246 -17.84 -6.13 -18.89
#